data_AF-A0A529PGM5-F1
#
_entry.id   AF-A0A529PGM5-F1
#
_cell.length_a   1.000
_cell.length_b   1.000
_cell.length_c   1.000
_cell.angle_alpha   90.00
_cell.angle_beta   90.00
_cell.angle_gamma   90.00
#
_symmetry.space_group_name_H-M   'P 1'
#
loop_
_entity.id
_entity.type
_entity.pdbx_description
1 polymer ?
#
loop_
_entity_poly.entity_id
_entity_poly.type
_entity_poly.pdbx_seq_one_letter_code
_entity_poly.pdbx_strand_id
1 'polypeptide(L)'
;MASFHVIAGASETLEHTRIRKIGVSDLFDALRRGVDDFMVKPSHIVFLCLIYPLVGVVLAAWTSGANALPLLFPLVSGFALLGPFAAIGLYEISRRREAGLDASWSHAFEVKNSPALPSIAAVGIMLFAIFIAWLLTAQAF
;
A
#
# COMPACT_ATOMS: atom_id res chain seq x y z
N MET A 1 53.82 -6.58 6.09
CA MET A 1 52.95 -7.59 6.72
C MET A 1 51.54 -7.01 6.78
N ALA A 2 50.65 -7.43 5.88
CA ALA A 2 49.28 -6.92 5.79
C ALA A 2 48.34 -7.93 6.46
N SER A 3 47.61 -7.49 7.49
CA SER A 3 46.62 -8.32 8.19
C SER A 3 45.35 -8.40 7.37
N PHE A 4 45.09 -9.57 6.80
CA PHE A 4 43.85 -9.88 6.13
C PHE A 4 42.77 -10.12 7.21
N HIS A 5 41.84 -9.17 7.35
CA HIS A 5 40.72 -9.30 8.29
C HIS A 5 39.66 -10.21 7.64
N VAL A 6 39.86 -11.52 7.77
CA VAL A 6 38.82 -12.51 7.42
C VAL A 6 37.68 -12.34 8.43
N ILE A 7 36.48 -12.04 7.94
CA ILE A 7 35.24 -12.12 8.72
C ILE A 7 34.96 -13.62 8.96
N ALA A 8 35.71 -14.22 9.88
CA ALA A 8 35.46 -15.56 10.40
C ALA A 8 34.46 -15.43 11.55
N GLY A 9 33.22 -15.10 11.19
CA GLY A 9 32.08 -15.00 12.12
C GLY A 9 30.88 -15.81 11.65
N ALA A 10 31.06 -16.76 10.72
CA ALA A 10 30.03 -17.71 10.37
C ALA A 10 29.97 -18.78 11.48
N SER A 11 29.10 -18.56 12.48
CA SER A 11 28.66 -19.64 13.35
C SER A 11 28.15 -20.78 12.46
N GLU A 12 28.75 -21.97 12.53
CA GLU A 12 28.33 -23.20 11.82
C GLU A 12 26.98 -23.75 12.31
N THR A 13 26.11 -22.89 12.82
CA THR A 13 24.71 -23.21 13.05
C THR A 13 23.95 -22.63 11.88
N LEU A 14 23.77 -23.45 10.85
CA LEU A 14 22.68 -23.23 9.90
C LEU A 14 21.39 -23.30 10.72
N GLU A 15 20.92 -22.15 11.22
CA GLU A 15 19.58 -21.94 11.74
C GLU A 15 18.62 -22.38 10.63
N HIS A 16 18.28 -23.67 10.63
CA HIS A 16 17.35 -24.24 9.67
C HIS A 16 16.00 -23.58 9.96
N THR A 17 15.70 -22.54 9.18
CA THR A 17 14.42 -21.85 9.22
C THR A 17 13.34 -22.90 9.02
N ARG A 18 12.65 -23.25 10.10
CA ARG A 18 11.63 -24.30 10.08
C ARG A 18 10.46 -23.78 9.25
N ILE A 19 10.32 -24.31 8.02
CA ILE A 19 9.19 -23.99 7.14
C ILE A 19 7.91 -24.47 7.84
N ARG A 20 7.04 -23.53 8.20
CA ARG A 20 5.72 -23.84 8.77
C ARG A 20 4.79 -24.30 7.65
N LYS A 21 4.04 -25.37 7.90
CA LYS A 21 2.96 -25.79 7.00
C LYS A 21 1.74 -24.91 7.27
N ILE A 22 1.24 -24.27 6.23
CA ILE A 22 0.07 -23.37 6.30
C ILE A 22 -1.14 -24.17 5.80
N GLY A 23 -2.22 -24.16 6.56
CA GLY A 23 -3.50 -24.78 6.22
C GLY A 23 -4.57 -23.76 5.85
N VAL A 24 -5.72 -24.25 5.40
CA VAL A 24 -6.89 -23.40 5.10
C VAL A 24 -7.41 -22.67 6.34
N SER A 25 -7.28 -23.26 7.53
CA SER A 25 -7.64 -22.63 8.80
C SER A 25 -6.87 -21.35 9.08
N ASP A 26 -5.58 -21.31 8.70
CA ASP A 26 -4.73 -20.14 8.91
C ASP A 26 -5.18 -18.97 8.04
N LEU A 27 -5.74 -19.25 6.85
CA LEU A 27 -6.32 -18.23 5.98
C LEU A 27 -7.55 -17.59 6.62
N PHE A 28 -8.46 -18.40 7.16
CA PHE A 28 -9.65 -17.88 7.83
C PHE A 28 -9.30 -17.14 9.13
N ASP A 29 -8.30 -17.62 9.89
CA ASP A 29 -7.81 -16.93 11.08
C ASP A 29 -7.20 -15.57 10.72
N ALA A 30 -6.38 -15.50 9.67
CA ALA A 30 -5.80 -14.26 9.17
C ALA A 30 -6.89 -13.27 8.72
N LEU A 31 -7.90 -13.74 7.99
CA LEU A 31 -9.04 -12.90 7.56
C LEU A 31 -9.82 -12.36 8.76
N ARG A 32 -10.11 -13.22 9.75
CA ARG A 32 -10.84 -12.82 10.96
C ARG A 32 -10.08 -11.75 11.73
N ARG A 33 -8.77 -11.93 11.94
CA ARG A 33 -7.91 -10.93 12.58
C ARG A 33 -7.91 -9.63 11.79
N GLY A 34 -7.85 -9.69 10.45
CA GLY A 34 -7.96 -8.51 9.60
C GLY A 34 -9.28 -7.75 9.77
N VAL A 35 -10.40 -8.47 9.93
CA VAL A 35 -11.71 -7.86 10.24
C VAL A 35 -11.73 -7.23 11.63
N ASP A 36 -11.18 -7.91 12.64
CA ASP A 36 -11.09 -7.38 14.00
C ASP A 36 -10.25 -6.09 14.05
N ASP A 37 -9.13 -6.05 13.31
CA ASP A 37 -8.30 -4.85 13.13
C ASP A 37 -9.10 -3.70 12.51
N PHE A 38 -9.85 -4.00 11.44
CA PHE A 38 -10.68 -3.01 10.76
C PHE A 38 -11.80 -2.47 11.65
N MET A 39 -12.44 -3.29 12.47
CA MET A 39 -13.51 -2.84 13.37
C MET A 39 -12.99 -1.95 14.50
N VAL A 40 -11.76 -2.19 14.98
CA VAL A 40 -11.15 -1.39 16.05
C VAL A 40 -10.61 -0.05 15.53
N LYS A 41 -10.02 -0.02 14.33
CA LYS A 41 -9.49 1.20 13.71
C LYS A 41 -10.05 1.34 12.30
N PRO A 42 -11.27 1.88 12.17
CA PRO A 42 -11.99 1.74 10.93
C PRO A 42 -11.38 2.67 9.87
N SER A 43 -10.82 2.03 8.85
CA SER A 43 -9.86 2.61 7.88
C SER A 43 -10.53 3.41 6.76
N HIS A 44 -11.84 3.63 6.87
CA HIS A 44 -12.68 4.22 5.83
C HIS A 44 -12.25 5.61 5.41
N ILE A 45 -11.55 6.38 6.26
CA ILE A 45 -11.05 7.73 5.91
C ILE A 45 -10.05 7.68 4.76
N VAL A 46 -9.13 6.70 4.73
CA VAL A 46 -8.15 6.56 3.64
C VAL A 46 -8.83 6.17 2.34
N PHE A 47 -9.77 5.23 2.40
CA PHE A 47 -10.57 4.84 1.24
C PHE A 47 -11.45 5.98 0.74
N LEU A 48 -12.05 6.78 1.63
CA LEU A 48 -12.81 7.98 1.29
C LEU A 48 -11.93 9.00 0.57
N CYS A 49 -10.75 9.31 1.11
CA CYS A 49 -9.80 10.23 0.49
C CYS A 49 -9.33 9.78 -0.90
N LEU A 50 -9.36 8.48 -1.20
CA LEU A 50 -9.02 7.94 -2.51
C LEU A 50 -10.19 7.86 -3.48
N ILE A 51 -11.36 7.43 -2.97
CA ILE A 51 -12.56 7.21 -3.78
C ILE A 51 -13.19 8.53 -4.20
N TYR A 52 -13.23 9.54 -3.32
CA TYR A 52 -13.90 10.80 -3.62
C TYR A 52 -13.27 11.60 -4.77
N PRO A 53 -11.93 11.74 -4.85
CA PRO A 53 -11.29 12.36 -6.02
C PRO A 53 -11.58 11.61 -7.31
N LEU A 54 -11.59 10.27 -7.25
CA LEU A 54 -11.90 9.41 -8.39
C LEU A 54 -13.33 9.66 -8.89
N VAL A 55 -14.31 9.64 -7.98
CA VAL A 55 -15.71 9.98 -8.27
C VAL A 55 -15.83 11.40 -8.81
N GLY A 56 -15.11 12.37 -8.23
CA GLY A 56 -15.10 13.75 -8.68
C GLY A 56 -14.62 13.91 -10.13
N VAL A 57 -13.57 13.19 -10.53
CA VAL A 57 -13.09 13.17 -11.92
C VAL A 57 -14.11 12.53 -12.86
N VAL A 58 -14.75 11.42 -12.47
CA VAL A 58 -15.84 10.80 -13.27
C VAL A 58 -16.99 11.79 -13.48
N LEU A 59 -17.45 12.44 -12.41
CA LEU A 59 -18.56 13.39 -12.46
C LEU A 59 -18.21 14.63 -13.30
N ALA A 60 -16.99 15.16 -13.16
CA ALA A 60 -16.51 16.28 -13.96
C ALA A 60 -16.41 15.94 -15.45
N ALA A 61 -15.90 14.74 -15.78
CA ALA A 61 -15.84 14.25 -17.15
C ALA A 61 -17.22 14.02 -17.77
N TRP A 62 -18.18 13.51 -16.99
CA TRP A 62 -19.55 13.28 -17.46
C TRP A 62 -20.31 14.59 -17.66
N THR A 63 -20.12 15.57 -16.77
CA THR A 63 -20.82 16.86 -16.82
C THR A 63 -20.25 17.81 -17.87
N SER A 64 -19.01 17.60 -18.33
CA SER A 64 -18.37 18.45 -19.35
C SER A 64 -18.86 18.20 -20.78
N GLY A 65 -19.76 17.23 -21.00
CA GLY A 65 -20.23 16.85 -22.33
C GLY A 65 -19.23 16.01 -23.14
N ALA A 66 -18.07 15.67 -22.56
CA ALA A 66 -17.17 14.68 -23.12
C ALA A 66 -17.79 13.28 -23.02
N ASN A 67 -17.54 12.42 -24.01
CA ASN A 67 -17.93 11.01 -23.91
C ASN A 67 -17.05 10.36 -22.83
N ALA A 68 -17.54 10.31 -21.58
CA ALA A 68 -16.76 9.86 -20.42
C ALA A 68 -16.65 8.33 -20.32
N LEU A 69 -17.33 7.60 -21.20
CA LEU A 69 -17.32 6.13 -21.27
C LEU A 69 -15.89 5.53 -21.34
N PRO A 70 -14.97 6.03 -22.19
CA PRO A 70 -13.59 5.54 -22.25
C PRO A 70 -12.79 5.82 -20.97
N LEU A 71 -13.16 6.83 -20.18
CA LEU A 71 -12.48 7.20 -18.93
C LEU A 71 -12.91 6.34 -17.74
N LEU A 72 -14.09 5.72 -17.78
CA LEU A 72 -14.59 4.87 -16.69
C LEU A 72 -13.64 3.71 -16.38
N PHE A 73 -13.18 2.99 -17.41
CA PHE A 73 -12.31 1.84 -17.20
C PHE A 73 -10.94 2.23 -16.61
N PRO A 74 -10.19 3.18 -17.18
CA PRO A 74 -8.95 3.69 -16.60
C PRO A 74 -9.13 4.22 -15.17
N LEU A 75 -10.21 4.95 -14.88
CA LEU A 75 -10.45 5.43 -13.51
C LEU A 75 -10.65 4.27 -12.52
N VAL A 76 -11.55 3.34 -12.83
CA VAL A 76 -11.86 2.23 -11.92
C VAL A 76 -10.65 1.30 -11.76
N SER A 77 -10.00 0.93 -12.85
CA SER A 77 -8.85 0.01 -12.83
C SER A 77 -7.56 0.67 -12.32
N GLY A 78 -7.38 1.97 -12.55
CA GLY A 78 -6.24 2.75 -12.06
C GLY A 78 -6.17 2.84 -10.53
N PHE A 79 -7.27 2.58 -9.84
CA PHE A 79 -7.25 2.36 -8.39
C PHE A 79 -6.27 1.25 -7.97
N ALA A 80 -6.05 0.23 -8.80
CA ALA A 80 -5.06 -0.82 -8.53
C ALA A 80 -3.62 -0.29 -8.48
N LEU A 81 -3.34 0.84 -9.16
CA LEU A 81 -2.02 1.51 -9.10
C LEU A 81 -1.85 2.30 -7.81
N LEU A 82 -2.93 2.92 -7.30
CA LEU A 82 -2.88 3.78 -6.12
C LEU A 82 -3.10 3.01 -4.80
N GLY A 83 -3.88 1.93 -4.83
CA GLY A 83 -4.27 1.12 -3.68
C GLY A 83 -3.08 0.59 -2.86
N PRO A 84 -2.03 0.01 -3.48
CA PRO A 84 -0.85 -0.46 -2.75
C PRO A 84 -0.14 0.67 -1.99
N PHE A 85 -0.08 1.88 -2.55
CA PHE A 85 0.52 3.04 -1.88
C PHE A 85 -0.34 3.49 -0.69
N ALA A 86 -1.66 3.54 -0.86
CA ALA A 86 -2.60 3.86 0.21
C ALA A 86 -2.54 2.86 1.37
N ALA A 87 -2.33 1.59 1.06
CA ALA A 87 -2.24 0.51 2.04
C ALA A 87 -1.04 0.64 2.97
N ILE A 88 0.04 1.33 2.58
CA ILE A 88 1.24 1.52 3.40
C ILE A 88 0.91 2.20 4.72
N GLY A 89 0.05 3.22 4.71
CA GLY A 89 -0.38 3.90 5.93
C GLY A 89 -1.18 2.98 6.85
N LEU A 90 -2.00 2.09 6.28
CA LEU A 90 -2.76 1.10 7.04
C LEU A 90 -1.85 0.02 7.63
N TYR A 91 -0.82 -0.41 6.90
CA TYR A 91 0.18 -1.37 7.39
C TYR A 91 0.97 -0.81 8.57
N GLU A 92 1.31 0.48 8.57
CA GLU A 92 1.97 1.11 9.72
C GLU A 92 1.08 1.09 10.96
N ILE A 93 -0.21 1.44 10.81
CA ILE A 93 -1.16 1.44 11.93
C ILE A 93 -1.34 0.01 12.48
N SER A 94 -1.48 -0.98 11.60
CA SER A 94 -1.61 -2.39 11.99
C SER A 94 -0.36 -2.89 12.70
N ARG A 95 0.84 -2.61 12.16
CA ARG A 95 2.12 -2.98 12.79
C ARG A 95 2.28 -2.38 14.19
N ARG A 96 1.89 -1.13 14.39
CA ARG A 96 1.95 -0.47 15.70
C ARG A 96 0.99 -1.11 16.70
N ARG A 97 -0.21 -1.44 16.24
CA ARG A 97 -1.21 -2.15 17.05
C ARG A 97 -0.70 -3.52 17.48
N GLU A 98 -0.10 -4.29 16.58
CA GLU A 98 0.53 -5.58 16.92
C GLU A 98 1.68 -5.43 17.92
N ALA A 99 2.44 -4.34 17.85
CA ALA A 99 3.50 -4.01 18.79
C ALA A 99 2.99 -3.47 20.16
N GLY A 100 1.66 -3.37 20.35
CA GLY A 100 1.07 -2.80 21.56
C GLY A 100 1.31 -1.30 21.75
N LEU A 101 1.73 -0.60 20.68
CA LEU A 101 1.99 0.84 20.68
C LEU A 101 0.70 1.63 20.40
N ASP A 102 0.72 2.92 20.69
CA ASP A 102 -0.39 3.80 20.34
C ASP A 102 -0.60 3.80 18.82
N ALA A 103 -1.80 3.39 18.40
CA ALA A 103 -2.22 3.26 17.00
C ALA A 103 -3.13 4.45 16.60
N SER A 104 -2.87 5.64 17.14
CA SER A 104 -3.50 6.87 16.68
C SER A 104 -3.23 7.13 15.18
N TRP A 105 -4.21 7.73 14.49
CA TRP A 105 -4.13 8.05 13.06
C TRP A 105 -2.98 9.01 12.72
N SER A 106 -2.52 9.83 13.67
CA SER A 106 -1.34 10.68 13.51
C SER A 106 -0.07 9.90 13.19
N HIS A 107 0.03 8.66 13.69
CA HIS A 107 1.18 7.80 13.48
C HIS A 107 1.25 7.20 12.07
N ALA A 108 0.16 7.26 11.29
CA ALA A 108 0.21 6.92 9.87
C ALA A 108 1.21 7.82 9.11
N PHE A 109 1.43 9.04 9.59
CA PHE A 109 2.42 9.98 9.04
C PHE A 109 3.85 9.76 9.56
N GLU A 110 4.05 8.93 10.59
CA GLU A 110 5.40 8.61 11.10
C GLU A 110 6.16 7.65 10.18
N VAL A 111 5.49 7.10 9.15
CA VAL A 111 6.14 6.44 8.01
C VAL A 111 7.26 7.32 7.43
N LYS A 112 7.18 8.66 7.56
CA LYS A 112 8.22 9.64 7.19
C LYS A 112 9.61 9.34 7.73
N ASN A 113 9.72 8.62 8.84
CA ASN A 113 11.00 8.26 9.47
C ASN A 113 11.59 6.93 8.94
N SER A 114 10.89 6.24 8.03
CA SER A 114 11.36 4.98 7.45
C SER A 114 12.48 5.21 6.43
N PRO A 115 13.59 4.45 6.48
CA PRO A 115 14.64 4.50 5.45
C PRO A 115 14.11 4.15 4.05
N ALA A 116 12.99 3.42 3.96
CA ALA A 116 12.36 3.03 2.70
C ALA A 116 11.46 4.12 2.11
N LEU A 117 11.22 5.23 2.82
CA LEU A 117 10.31 6.29 2.37
C LEU A 117 10.67 6.86 0.99
N PRO A 118 11.94 7.17 0.67
CA PRO A 118 12.28 7.71 -0.64
C PRO A 118 11.95 6.74 -1.78
N SER A 119 12.21 5.44 -1.58
CA SER A 119 11.88 4.39 -2.56
C SER A 119 10.38 4.22 -2.73
N ILE A 120 9.62 4.23 -1.62
CA ILE A 120 8.16 4.18 -1.63
C ILE A 120 7.59 5.40 -2.38
N ALA A 121 8.11 6.60 -2.12
CA ALA A 121 7.70 7.82 -2.79
C ALA A 121 8.03 7.79 -4.29
N ALA A 122 9.22 7.32 -4.68
CA ALA A 122 9.60 7.18 -6.07
C ALA A 122 8.66 6.25 -6.84
N VAL A 123 8.34 5.08 -6.27
CA VAL A 123 7.36 4.14 -6.86
C VAL A 123 5.96 4.75 -6.90
N GLY A 124 5.52 5.42 -5.84
CA GLY A 124 4.22 6.11 -5.80
C GLY A 124 4.09 7.20 -6.88
N ILE A 125 5.12 8.02 -7.04
CA ILE A 125 5.18 9.06 -8.10
C ILE A 125 5.17 8.42 -9.48
N MET A 126 5.94 7.35 -9.68
CA MET A 126 5.97 6.62 -10.95
C MET A 126 4.59 6.04 -11.30
N LEU A 127 3.93 5.36 -10.35
CA LEU A 127 2.59 4.81 -10.54
C LEU A 127 1.55 5.90 -10.80
N PHE A 128 1.66 7.04 -10.12
CA PHE A 128 0.81 8.20 -10.36
C PHE A 128 1.03 8.79 -11.76
N ALA A 129 2.28 8.93 -12.20
CA ALA A 129 2.60 9.42 -13.55
C ALA A 129 2.06 8.47 -14.63
N ILE A 130 2.19 7.15 -14.43
CA ILE A 130 1.59 6.13 -15.31
C ILE A 130 0.07 6.29 -15.35
N PHE A 131 -0.57 6.48 -14.19
CA PHE A 131 -2.02 6.67 -14.12
C PHE A 131 -2.47 7.93 -14.89
N ILE A 132 -1.78 9.06 -14.73
CA ILE A 132 -2.08 10.29 -15.47
C ILE A 132 -1.86 10.10 -16.97
N ALA A 133 -0.73 9.51 -17.38
CA ALA A 133 -0.45 9.23 -18.79
C ALA A 133 -1.53 8.33 -19.41
N TRP A 134 -2.01 7.34 -18.66
CA TRP A 134 -3.12 6.48 -19.07
C TRP A 134 -4.41 7.27 -19.26
N LEU A 135 -4.81 8.10 -18.29
CA LEU A 135 -6.01 8.94 -18.42
C LEU A 135 -5.95 9.86 -19.64
N LEU A 136 -4.82 10.53 -19.86
CA LEU A 136 -4.63 11.41 -21.01
C LEU A 136 -4.68 10.63 -22.33
N THR A 137 -4.07 9.45 -22.38
CA THR A 137 -4.11 8.59 -23.56
C THR A 137 -5.55 8.12 -23.82
N ALA A 138 -6.27 7.68 -22.79
CA ALA A 138 -7.66 7.23 -22.94
C ALA A 138 -8.64 8.34 -23.30
N GLN A 139 -8.31 9.60 -23.01
CA GLN A 139 -9.09 10.76 -23.45
C GLN A 139 -8.76 11.17 -24.90
N ALA A 140 -7.55 10.88 -25.37
CA ALA A 140 -7.08 11.28 -26.69
C ALA A 140 -7.62 10.41 -27.84
N PHE A 141 -8.20 9.25 -27.54
CA PHE A 141 -8.77 8.28 -28.49
C PHE A 141 -10.24 8.01 -28.18
#